data_AF-A0AAU4BXL5-F1
#
_entry.id   AF-A0AAU4BXL5-F1
#
_cell.length_a   1.000
_cell.length_b   1.000
_cell.length_c   1.000
_cell.angle_alpha   90.00
_cell.angle_beta   90.00
_cell.angle_gamma   90.00
#
_symmetry.space_group_name_H-M   'P 1'
#
loop_
_entity.id
_entity.type
_entity.pdbx_description
1 polymer ?
#
loop_
_entity_poly.entity_id
_entity_poly.type
_entity_poly.pdbx_seq_one_letter_code
_entity_poly.pdbx_strand_id
1 'polypeptide(L)'
;MDQARGQFVPSRPVPGVRSVPPAAFFRRWREHGLITEFHDRLRGRVREREGRDAGPTAGIIDAQSVRAAATVPAASRGYDGGKKVPGRKRHIVTGCLGLLLVVAVTAANIGDRDAAVGLLTRLRRLHRDITLVWADGGYTGDLVDWCRQKLAFTLQIVKRTDDIK
;
A
#
# COMPACT_ATOMS: atom_id res chain seq x y z
N MET A 1 -46.37 15.40 4.84
CA MET A 1 -45.00 15.60 4.33
C MET A 1 -44.45 14.22 4.02
N ASP A 2 -44.54 13.82 2.74
CA ASP A 2 -44.27 12.47 2.27
C ASP A 2 -42.82 12.36 1.74
N GLN A 3 -42.13 11.29 2.11
CA GLN A 3 -40.73 11.04 1.76
C GLN A 3 -40.66 10.38 0.37
N ALA A 4 -40.36 11.17 -0.66
CA ALA A 4 -40.05 10.65 -1.98
C ALA A 4 -38.69 9.92 -1.97
N ARG A 5 -38.75 8.58 -1.91
CA ARG A 5 -37.60 7.70 -2.15
C ARG A 5 -37.20 7.83 -3.63
N GLY A 6 -36.02 8.40 -3.89
CA GLY A 6 -35.41 8.40 -5.22
C GLY A 6 -35.09 6.98 -5.66
N GLN A 7 -35.97 6.37 -6.45
CA GLN A 7 -35.70 5.12 -7.15
C GLN A 7 -34.64 5.38 -8.22
N PHE A 8 -33.47 4.75 -8.09
CA PHE A 8 -32.49 4.69 -9.16
C PHE A 8 -33.10 3.91 -10.32
N VAL A 9 -33.45 4.60 -11.41
CA VAL A 9 -33.88 3.98 -12.66
C VAL A 9 -32.62 3.61 -13.44
N PRO A 10 -32.28 2.32 -13.63
CA PRO A 10 -31.14 1.95 -14.45
C PRO A 10 -31.40 2.39 -15.89
N SER A 11 -30.46 3.14 -16.46
CA SER A 11 -30.52 3.57 -17.85
C SER A 11 -30.54 2.37 -18.78
N ARG A 12 -31.43 2.40 -19.78
CA ARG A 12 -31.50 1.37 -20.83
C ARG A 12 -30.14 1.26 -21.52
N PRO A 13 -29.58 0.05 -21.69
CA PRO A 13 -28.32 -0.13 -22.42
C PRO A 13 -28.48 0.38 -23.87
N VAL A 14 -27.50 1.15 -24.34
CA VAL A 14 -27.46 1.68 -25.70
C VAL A 14 -27.18 0.52 -26.67
N PRO A 15 -28.06 0.23 -27.65
CA PRO A 15 -27.85 -0.84 -28.62
C PRO A 15 -26.52 -0.64 -29.37
N GLY A 16 -25.71 -1.69 -29.46
CA GLY A 16 -24.42 -1.68 -30.16
C GLY A 16 -23.20 -1.30 -29.31
N VAL A 17 -23.38 -0.77 -28.09
CA VAL A 17 -22.28 -0.50 -27.17
C VAL A 17 -22.05 -1.73 -26.29
N ARG A 18 -20.99 -2.50 -26.55
CA ARG A 18 -20.56 -3.56 -25.62
C ARG A 18 -20.15 -2.91 -24.30
N SER A 19 -20.88 -3.22 -23.22
CA SER A 19 -20.48 -2.85 -21.88
C SER A 19 -19.14 -3.52 -21.56
N VAL A 20 -18.07 -2.75 -21.51
CA VAL A 20 -16.79 -3.23 -21.02
C VAL A 20 -16.91 -3.37 -19.50
N PRO A 21 -16.64 -4.55 -18.92
CA PRO A 21 -16.72 -4.73 -17.47
C PRO A 21 -15.81 -3.71 -16.76
N PRO A 22 -16.23 -3.12 -15.62
CA PRO A 22 -15.39 -2.19 -14.85
C PRO A 22 -13.98 -2.72 -14.56
N ALA A 23 -13.87 -4.04 -14.33
CA ALA A 23 -12.59 -4.72 -14.14
C ALA A 23 -11.66 -4.65 -15.36
N ALA A 24 -12.22 -4.64 -16.58
CA ALA A 24 -11.43 -4.53 -17.80
C ALA A 24 -10.88 -3.10 -18.01
N PHE A 25 -11.61 -2.07 -17.58
CA PHE A 25 -11.11 -0.69 -17.60
C PHE A 25 -9.94 -0.51 -16.62
N PHE A 26 -10.14 -0.91 -15.36
CA PHE A 26 -9.10 -0.83 -14.34
C PHE A 26 -7.84 -1.62 -14.73
N ARG A 27 -8.02 -2.84 -15.27
CA ARG A 27 -6.91 -3.66 -15.75
C ARG A 27 -6.08 -2.95 -16.82
N ARG A 28 -6.72 -2.38 -17.85
CA ARG A 28 -6.02 -1.61 -18.88
C ARG A 28 -5.27 -0.42 -18.29
N TRP A 29 -5.92 0.36 -17.43
CA TRP A 29 -5.28 1.53 -16.81
C TRP A 29 -4.08 1.15 -15.96
N ARG A 30 -4.16 0.03 -15.24
CA ARG A 30 -3.04 -0.53 -14.48
C ARG A 30 -1.91 -0.99 -15.40
N GLU A 31 -2.24 -1.68 -16.50
CA GLU A 31 -1.25 -2.15 -17.50
C GLU A 31 -0.53 -0.98 -18.19
N HIS A 32 -1.22 0.14 -18.40
CA HIS A 32 -0.63 1.38 -18.92
C HIS A 32 -0.02 2.29 -17.84
N GLY A 33 0.02 1.87 -16.58
CA GLY A 33 0.63 2.66 -15.48
C GLY A 33 -0.18 3.88 -15.02
N LEU A 34 -1.35 4.15 -15.62
CA LEU A 34 -2.16 5.34 -15.35
C LEU A 34 -2.62 5.41 -13.89
N ILE A 35 -2.92 4.27 -13.26
CA ILE A 35 -3.31 4.24 -11.85
C ILE A 35 -2.20 4.81 -10.96
N THR A 36 -0.94 4.43 -11.23
CA THR A 36 0.22 4.92 -10.48
C THR A 36 0.46 6.40 -10.77
N GLU A 37 0.42 6.80 -12.04
CA GLU A 37 0.62 8.20 -12.42
C GLU A 37 -0.42 9.14 -11.79
N PHE A 38 -1.71 8.78 -11.86
CA PHE A 38 -2.78 9.57 -11.24
C PHE A 38 -2.62 9.64 -9.73
N HIS A 39 -2.34 8.51 -9.09
CA HIS A 39 -2.11 8.45 -7.66
C HIS A 39 -0.96 9.37 -7.25
N ASP A 40 0.18 9.33 -7.94
CA ASP A 40 1.36 10.11 -7.56
C ASP A 40 1.16 11.61 -7.75
N ARG A 41 0.46 12.02 -8.81
CA ARG A 41 0.09 13.43 -9.04
C ARG A 41 -0.89 13.94 -7.99
N LEU A 42 -1.93 13.15 -7.68
CA LEU A 42 -2.91 13.52 -6.66
C LEU A 42 -2.26 13.58 -5.28
N ARG A 43 -1.36 12.64 -4.95
CA ARG A 43 -0.57 12.66 -3.73
C ARG A 43 0.25 13.95 -3.62
N GLY A 44 0.94 14.36 -4.69
CA GLY A 44 1.69 15.63 -4.72
C GLY A 44 0.79 16.83 -4.40
N ARG A 45 -0.35 16.94 -5.10
CA ARG A 45 -1.31 18.04 -4.89
C ARG A 45 -1.91 18.07 -3.49
N VAL A 46 -2.23 16.92 -2.92
CA VAL A 46 -2.73 16.85 -1.53
C VAL A 46 -1.65 17.32 -0.57
N ARG A 47 -0.38 16.92 -0.76
CA ARG A 47 0.73 17.36 0.10
C ARG A 47 0.93 18.87 0.04
N GLU A 48 0.91 19.45 -1.16
CA GLU A 48 1.03 20.90 -1.35
C GLU A 48 -0.11 21.66 -0.67
N ARG A 49 -1.35 21.15 -0.77
CA ARG A 49 -2.52 21.73 -0.08
C ARG A 49 -2.39 21.68 1.44
N GLU A 50 -1.72 20.67 1.97
CA GLU A 50 -1.41 20.52 3.40
C GLU A 50 -0.12 21.27 3.81
N GLY A 51 0.39 22.18 2.96
CA GLY A 51 1.56 23.02 3.26
C GLY A 51 2.89 22.26 3.29
N ARG A 52 2.99 21.12 2.59
CA ARG A 52 4.20 20.30 2.51
C ARG A 52 4.71 20.21 1.07
N ASP A 53 6.00 19.92 0.92
CA ASP A 53 6.59 19.61 -0.39
C ASP A 53 5.92 18.40 -1.03
N ALA A 54 5.78 18.39 -2.36
CA ALA A 54 5.19 17.27 -3.11
C ALA A 54 5.96 15.95 -2.87
N GLY A 55 7.27 16.03 -2.67
CA GLY A 55 8.14 14.93 -2.27
C GLY A 55 8.04 14.64 -0.75
N PRO A 56 7.89 13.37 -0.32
CA PRO A 56 7.98 13.01 1.09
C PRO A 56 9.45 12.89 1.54
N THR A 57 9.72 13.30 2.78
CA THR A 57 11.03 13.15 3.42
C THR A 57 11.07 12.06 4.49
N ALA A 58 9.90 11.54 4.87
CA ALA A 58 9.76 10.44 5.81
C ALA A 58 8.63 9.48 5.41
N GLY A 59 8.76 8.23 5.83
CA GLY A 59 7.77 7.18 5.60
C GLY A 59 7.45 6.34 6.85
N ILE A 60 6.33 5.64 6.83
CA ILE A 60 5.90 4.68 7.85
C ILE A 60 5.65 3.35 7.15
N ILE A 61 6.28 2.28 7.60
CA ILE A 61 6.11 0.93 7.05
C ILE A 61 5.31 0.04 8.00
N ASP A 62 4.33 -0.68 7.45
CA ASP A 62 3.56 -1.70 8.16
C ASP A 62 3.12 -2.84 7.21
N ALA A 63 2.79 -3.99 7.79
CA ALA A 63 2.30 -5.16 7.09
C ALA A 63 0.97 -5.70 7.66
N GLN A 64 0.04 -6.00 6.75
CA GLN A 64 -1.23 -6.60 7.10
C GLN A 64 -1.52 -7.88 6.32
N SER A 65 -1.78 -8.97 7.04
CA SER A 65 -2.27 -10.22 6.46
C SER A 65 -3.77 -10.13 6.26
N VAL A 66 -4.22 -10.50 5.07
CA VAL A 66 -5.63 -10.51 4.66
C VAL A 66 -5.98 -11.90 4.15
N ARG A 67 -7.18 -12.37 4.51
CA ARG A 67 -7.69 -13.65 4.02
C ARG A 67 -7.85 -13.58 2.51
N ALA A 68 -7.30 -14.57 1.80
CA ALA A 68 -7.41 -14.61 0.35
C ALA A 68 -8.82 -15.04 -0.08
N ALA A 69 -9.37 -14.38 -1.10
CA ALA A 69 -10.57 -14.85 -1.77
C ALA A 69 -10.30 -16.15 -2.53
N ALA A 70 -11.35 -16.94 -2.80
CA ALA A 70 -11.25 -18.20 -3.55
C ALA A 70 -10.65 -18.02 -4.95
N THR A 71 -10.77 -16.83 -5.54
CA THR A 71 -10.22 -16.47 -6.84
C THR A 71 -8.70 -16.21 -6.85
N VAL A 72 -8.05 -16.14 -5.67
CA VAL A 72 -6.61 -15.93 -5.56
C VAL A 72 -5.88 -17.26 -5.75
N PRO A 73 -4.93 -17.36 -6.71
CA PRO A 73 -4.20 -18.59 -6.98
C PRO A 73 -3.47 -19.12 -5.74
N ALA A 74 -3.50 -20.44 -5.53
CA ALA A 74 -2.82 -21.12 -4.42
C ALA A 74 -1.34 -20.77 -4.31
N ALA A 75 -0.63 -20.70 -5.46
CA ALA A 75 0.78 -20.32 -5.53
C ALA A 75 1.09 -18.89 -5.03
N SER A 76 0.08 -18.03 -4.88
CA SER A 76 0.24 -16.63 -4.45
C SER A 76 -0.27 -16.35 -3.04
N ARG A 77 -0.74 -17.37 -2.33
CA ARG A 77 -1.25 -17.29 -0.95
C ARG A 77 -0.46 -18.23 -0.02
N GLY A 78 -0.44 -17.91 1.26
CA GLY A 78 0.23 -18.68 2.31
C GLY A 78 -0.52 -18.56 3.63
N TYR A 79 0.08 -19.02 4.72
CA TYR A 79 -0.51 -18.94 6.05
C TYR A 79 0.37 -18.10 6.98
N ASP A 80 -0.19 -17.04 7.53
CA ASP A 80 0.44 -16.28 8.61
C ASP A 80 0.14 -16.97 9.94
N GLY A 81 1.16 -17.61 10.53
CA GLY A 81 1.01 -18.32 11.81
C GLY A 81 0.76 -17.39 12.99
N GLY A 82 1.32 -16.17 12.97
CA GLY A 82 1.14 -15.19 14.05
C GLY A 82 -0.27 -14.63 14.07
N LYS A 83 -0.84 -14.34 12.89
CA LYS A 83 -2.20 -13.80 12.75
C LYS A 83 -3.27 -14.90 12.54
N LYS A 84 -2.85 -16.14 12.31
CA LYS A 84 -3.69 -17.29 11.93
C LYS A 84 -4.55 -17.02 10.69
N VAL A 85 -3.97 -16.33 9.70
CA VAL A 85 -4.67 -15.91 8.47
C VAL A 85 -4.15 -16.68 7.26
N PRO A 86 -4.99 -17.49 6.58
CA PRO A 86 -4.65 -18.02 5.27
C PRO A 86 -4.93 -16.96 4.19
N GLY A 87 -3.88 -16.44 3.57
CA GLY A 87 -4.04 -15.52 2.46
C GLY A 87 -2.77 -14.82 1.99
N ARG A 88 -2.88 -13.51 1.81
CA ARG A 88 -1.77 -12.65 1.33
C ARG A 88 -1.44 -11.62 2.38
N LYS A 89 -0.23 -11.08 2.30
CA LYS A 89 0.20 -10.00 3.17
C LYS A 89 0.55 -8.78 2.34
N ARG A 90 -0.07 -7.65 2.68
CA ARG A 90 0.23 -6.34 2.06
C ARG A 90 1.25 -5.63 2.94
N HIS A 91 2.34 -5.20 2.33
CA HIS A 91 3.40 -4.40 2.94
C HIS A 91 3.33 -3.02 2.32
N ILE A 92 3.16 -2.00 3.14
CA ILE A 92 2.85 -0.65 2.68
C ILE A 92 3.82 0.32 3.34
N VAL A 93 4.36 1.23 2.53
CA VAL A 93 4.97 2.46 3.02
C VAL A 93 4.03 3.62 2.73
N THR A 94 3.69 4.40 3.74
CA THR A 94 2.95 5.67 3.61
C THR A 94 3.85 6.84 3.99
N GLY A 95 3.50 8.06 3.57
CA GLY A 95 4.07 9.29 4.15
C GLY A 95 3.32 9.73 5.41
N CYS A 96 3.76 10.79 6.06
CA CYS A 96 3.16 11.29 7.32
C CYS A 96 1.69 11.73 7.21
N LEU A 97 1.17 11.95 6.00
CA LEU A 97 -0.25 12.25 5.76
C LEU A 97 -1.10 10.98 5.51
N GLY A 98 -0.55 9.79 5.70
CA GLY A 98 -1.23 8.51 5.40
C GLY A 98 -1.35 8.18 3.90
N LEU A 99 -0.77 9.00 3.02
CA LEU A 99 -0.79 8.78 1.58
C LEU A 99 0.21 7.67 1.19
N LEU A 100 -0.21 6.73 0.35
CA LEU A 100 0.63 5.60 -0.08
C LEU A 100 1.87 6.10 -0.82
N LEU A 101 2.99 5.42 -0.64
CA LEU A 101 4.24 5.64 -1.38
C LEU A 101 4.62 4.40 -2.18
N VAL A 102 4.67 3.25 -1.49
CA VAL A 102 4.97 1.97 -2.13
C VAL A 102 4.12 0.88 -1.49
N VAL A 103 3.65 -0.05 -2.34
CA VAL A 103 2.90 -1.24 -1.90
C VAL A 103 3.54 -2.48 -2.51
N ALA A 104 3.71 -3.52 -1.70
CA ALA A 104 4.03 -4.87 -2.14
C ALA A 104 3.05 -5.88 -1.54
N VAL A 105 2.73 -6.95 -2.28
CA VAL A 105 1.83 -8.00 -1.77
C VAL A 105 2.50 -9.35 -1.94
N THR A 106 2.71 -10.05 -0.84
CA THR A 106 3.34 -11.37 -0.79
C THR A 106 2.33 -12.44 -0.38
N ALA A 107 2.73 -13.71 -0.41
CA ALA A 107 2.02 -14.74 0.34
C ALA A 107 2.12 -14.44 1.85
N ALA A 108 1.12 -14.85 2.64
CA ALA A 108 1.03 -14.45 4.05
C ALA A 108 2.09 -15.07 4.96
N ASN A 109 2.72 -16.17 4.53
CA ASN A 109 3.83 -16.81 5.23
C ASN A 109 5.18 -16.09 5.05
N ILE A 110 5.27 -15.10 4.16
CA ILE A 110 6.50 -14.31 4.01
C ILE A 110 6.62 -13.34 5.19
N GLY A 111 7.79 -13.34 5.82
CA GLY A 111 8.13 -12.47 6.94
C GLY A 111 8.22 -11.01 6.54
N ASP A 112 7.93 -10.12 7.49
CA ASP A 112 7.87 -8.68 7.22
C ASP A 112 9.25 -8.12 6.87
N ARG A 113 10.31 -8.64 7.50
CA ARG A 113 11.72 -8.30 7.20
C ARG A 113 12.12 -8.71 5.78
N ASP A 114 11.78 -9.93 5.37
CA ASP A 114 12.13 -10.44 4.04
C ASP A 114 11.45 -9.63 2.94
N ALA A 115 10.16 -9.31 3.13
CA ALA A 115 9.41 -8.48 2.20
C ALA A 115 9.89 -7.02 2.20
N ALA A 116 10.35 -6.49 3.34
CA ALA A 116 10.81 -5.12 3.48
C ALA A 116 12.00 -4.82 2.57
N VAL A 117 12.93 -5.75 2.37
CA VAL A 117 14.12 -5.55 1.52
C VAL A 117 13.72 -5.07 0.11
N GLY A 118 12.80 -5.79 -0.53
CA GLY A 118 12.30 -5.42 -1.85
C GLY A 118 11.48 -4.13 -1.85
N LEU A 119 10.60 -3.97 -0.84
CA LEU A 119 9.73 -2.80 -0.70
C LEU A 119 10.54 -1.50 -0.51
N LEU A 120 11.52 -1.53 0.38
CA LEU A 120 12.37 -0.40 0.76
C LEU A 120 13.38 -0.05 -0.33
N THR A 121 13.88 -1.04 -1.08
CA THR A 121 14.65 -0.79 -2.31
C THR A 121 13.84 0.00 -3.32
N ARG A 122 12.58 -0.38 -3.52
CA ARG A 122 11.66 0.36 -4.40
C ARG A 122 11.35 1.76 -3.86
N LEU A 123 11.18 1.91 -2.55
CA LEU A 123 11.01 3.22 -1.91
C LEU A 123 12.17 4.15 -2.23
N ARG A 124 13.41 3.71 -2.01
CA ARG A 124 14.60 4.52 -2.30
C ARG A 124 14.72 4.92 -3.77
N ARG A 125 14.34 4.04 -4.69
CA ARG A 125 14.35 4.35 -6.14
C ARG A 125 13.34 5.44 -6.51
N LEU A 126 12.17 5.44 -5.88
CA LEU A 126 11.06 6.35 -6.23
C LEU A 126 11.07 7.66 -5.41
N HIS A 127 11.62 7.63 -4.20
CA HIS A 127 11.60 8.73 -3.24
C HIS A 127 12.99 8.92 -2.63
N ARG A 128 13.86 9.60 -3.36
CA ARG A 128 15.27 9.81 -2.99
C ARG A 128 15.44 10.68 -1.74
N ASP A 129 14.48 11.56 -1.48
CA ASP A 129 14.50 12.53 -0.39
C ASP A 129 14.05 11.95 0.96
N ILE A 130 13.60 10.69 0.97
CA ILE A 130 13.29 9.99 2.23
C ILE A 130 14.58 9.69 2.97
N THR A 131 14.71 10.25 4.17
CA THR A 131 15.86 10.05 5.08
C THR A 131 15.49 9.24 6.31
N LEU A 132 14.20 9.08 6.60
CA LEU A 132 13.67 8.38 7.78
C LEU A 132 12.46 7.51 7.43
N VAL A 133 12.46 6.28 7.91
CA VAL A 133 11.31 5.38 7.87
C VAL A 133 11.03 4.84 9.27
N TRP A 134 9.81 5.00 9.77
CA TRP A 134 9.38 4.40 11.04
C TRP A 134 8.76 3.02 10.81
N ALA A 135 9.06 2.08 11.70
CA ALA A 135 8.54 0.71 11.67
C ALA A 135 8.29 0.19 13.09
N ASP A 136 7.47 -0.85 13.23
CA ASP A 136 7.28 -1.54 14.51
C ASP A 136 8.37 -2.58 14.79
N GLY A 137 8.23 -3.31 15.90
CA GLY A 137 9.18 -4.35 16.31
C GLY A 137 9.34 -5.51 15.33
N GLY A 138 8.42 -5.70 14.38
CA GLY A 138 8.50 -6.73 13.34
C GLY A 138 9.61 -6.48 12.32
N TYR A 139 10.16 -5.26 12.25
CA TYR A 139 11.18 -4.85 11.29
C TYR A 139 12.59 -4.72 11.89
N THR A 140 12.82 -5.25 13.10
CA THR A 140 14.10 -5.17 13.81
C THR A 140 15.21 -6.05 13.21
N GLY A 141 16.41 -5.99 13.78
CA GLY A 141 17.59 -6.78 13.39
C GLY A 141 18.37 -6.15 12.23
N ASP A 142 19.09 -7.00 11.48
CA ASP A 142 20.02 -6.60 10.41
C ASP A 142 19.41 -5.70 9.33
N LEU A 143 18.07 -5.71 9.20
CA LEU A 143 17.35 -4.83 8.29
C LEU A 143 17.64 -3.34 8.57
N VAL A 144 17.78 -2.95 9.85
CA VAL A 144 18.05 -1.57 10.25
C VAL A 144 19.40 -1.10 9.70
N ASP A 145 20.44 -1.87 9.94
CA ASP A 145 21.79 -1.57 9.45
C ASP A 145 21.88 -1.66 7.93
N TRP A 146 21.21 -2.64 7.33
CA TRP A 146 21.12 -2.78 5.89
C TRP A 146 20.47 -1.54 5.23
N CYS A 147 19.40 -1.01 5.81
CA CYS A 147 18.77 0.23 5.30
C CYS A 147 19.75 1.40 5.33
N ARG A 148 20.49 1.55 6.43
CA ARG A 148 21.49 2.62 6.57
C ARG A 148 22.61 2.46 5.53
N GLN A 149 23.15 1.25 5.37
CA GLN A 149 24.32 0.99 4.54
C GLN A 149 24.00 0.92 3.04
N LYS A 150 22.86 0.34 2.66
CA LYS A 150 22.51 0.07 1.25
C LYS A 150 21.52 1.07 0.69
N LEU A 151 20.63 1.58 1.53
CA LEU A 151 19.59 2.51 1.11
C LEU A 151 19.84 3.93 1.57
N ALA A 152 20.77 4.23 2.47
CA ALA A 152 21.08 5.59 2.94
C ALA A 152 19.90 6.34 3.60
N PHE A 153 18.98 5.63 4.27
CA PHE A 153 18.03 6.23 5.22
C PHE A 153 18.06 5.47 6.55
N THR A 154 17.56 6.11 7.60
CA THR A 154 17.37 5.49 8.91
C THR A 154 16.06 4.72 8.93
N LEU A 155 16.11 3.44 9.31
CA LEU A 155 14.93 2.67 9.72
C LEU A 155 14.81 2.73 11.24
N GLN A 156 13.87 3.52 11.75
CA GLN A 156 13.66 3.69 13.18
C GLN A 156 12.57 2.75 13.68
N ILE A 157 12.94 1.85 14.59
CA ILE A 157 11.99 0.96 15.26
C ILE A 157 11.30 1.71 16.41
N VAL A 158 9.99 1.86 16.31
CA VAL A 158 9.14 2.44 17.34
C VAL A 158 8.57 1.30 18.18
N LYS A 159 8.97 1.25 19.45
CA LYS A 159 8.39 0.30 20.41
C LYS A 159 7.09 0.87 20.95
N ARG A 160 6.13 -0.01 21.21
CA ARG A 160 4.92 0.37 21.96
C ARG A 160 5.35 0.67 23.40
N THR A 161 4.98 1.83 23.90
CA THR A 161 5.10 2.14 25.33
C THR A 161 3.95 1.44 26.04
N ASP A 162 4.22 0.68 27.09
CA ASP A 162 3.22 -0.14 27.80
C ASP A 162 2.19 0.68 28.63
N ASP A 163 2.22 2.01 28.53
CA ASP A 163 1.51 2.93 29.43
C ASP A 163 0.15 3.45 28.90
N ILE A 164 -0.42 2.84 27.87
CA ILE A 164 -1.78 3.20 27.42
C ILE A 164 -2.68 1.96 27.47
N LYS A 165 -3.41 1.84 28.59
CA LYS A 165 -4.57 0.98 28.78
C LYS A 165 -5.80 1.58 28.11
#